data_AF-A0A838RJ95-F1
#
_entry.id   AF-A0A838RJ95-F1
#
_cell.length_a   1.000
_cell.length_b   1.000
_cell.length_c   1.000
_cell.angle_alpha   90.00
_cell.angle_beta   90.00
_cell.angle_gamma   90.00
#
_symmetry.space_group_name_H-M   'P 1'
#
loop_
_entity.id
_entity.type
_entity.pdbx_description
1 polymer ?
#
loop_
_entity_poly.entity_id
_entity_poly.type
_entity_poly.pdbx_seq_one_letter_code
_entity_poly.pdbx_strand_id
1 'polypeptide(L)'
;MADILEMNPVSRITIGTLGEPGNRTFFLQGIQGLDSLAVIVEKEQALALAAAVDELLGELEERFELPPTRPERILPRDLELQMPVEARFRAAQMGLG
;
A
#
# COMPACT_ATOMS: atom_id res chain seq x y z
N MET A 1 16.55 -20.58 -4.33
CA MET A 1 15.75 -20.28 -3.12
C MET A 1 14.95 -19.04 -3.44
N ALA A 2 13.68 -18.97 -3.03
CA ALA A 2 12.92 -17.74 -3.18
C ALA A 2 13.35 -16.76 -2.08
N ASP A 3 13.74 -15.54 -2.45
CA ASP A 3 14.04 -14.50 -1.49
C ASP A 3 12.74 -14.07 -0.80
N ILE A 4 12.68 -14.21 0.52
CA ILE A 4 11.57 -13.72 1.34
C ILE A 4 11.86 -12.27 1.71
N LEU A 5 10.90 -11.39 1.43
CA LEU A 5 10.95 -9.98 1.80
C LEU A 5 9.98 -9.76 2.95
N GLU A 6 10.49 -9.37 4.12
CA GLU A 6 9.69 -9.16 5.33
C GLU A 6 9.71 -7.68 5.73
N MET A 7 8.51 -7.11 5.95
CA MET A 7 8.31 -5.70 6.33
C MET A 7 7.33 -5.58 7.49
N ASN A 8 7.61 -6.25 8.61
CA ASN A 8 6.77 -6.22 9.80
C ASN A 8 7.55 -5.75 11.04
N PRO A 9 7.29 -4.52 11.57
CA PRO A 9 6.31 -3.55 11.10
C PRO A 9 6.84 -2.67 9.96
N VAL A 10 5.94 -2.24 9.09
CA VAL A 10 6.19 -1.16 8.14
C VAL A 10 5.91 0.19 8.82
N SER A 11 6.73 1.20 8.57
CA SER A 11 6.50 2.57 9.07
C SER A 11 5.46 3.32 8.25
N ARG A 12 5.41 3.03 6.94
CA ARG A 12 4.46 3.63 5.99
C ARG A 12 4.21 2.70 4.81
N ILE A 13 2.96 2.56 4.42
CA ILE A 13 2.54 1.83 3.22
C ILE A 13 1.75 2.77 2.30
N THR A 14 2.02 2.74 1.00
CA THR A 14 1.30 3.56 0.02
C THR A 14 1.16 2.88 -1.32
N ILE A 15 0.14 3.29 -2.07
CA ILE A 15 -0.02 2.95 -3.50
C ILE A 15 0.11 4.24 -4.30
N GLY A 16 0.97 4.22 -5.31
CA GLY A 16 1.11 5.34 -6.24
C GLY A 16 1.31 4.88 -7.67
N THR A 17 1.37 5.84 -8.59
CA THR A 17 1.59 5.56 -10.01
C THR A 17 2.62 6.48 -10.62
N LEU A 18 3.40 5.94 -11.56
CA LEU A 18 4.29 6.74 -12.42
C LEU A 18 3.88 6.57 -13.89
N GLY A 19 4.07 7.61 -14.69
CA GLY A 19 3.75 7.65 -16.12
C GLY A 19 2.48 8.44 -16.47
N GLU A 20 2.29 8.67 -17.76
CA GLU A 20 1.16 9.41 -18.31
C GLU A 20 -0.16 8.64 -18.18
N PRO A 21 -1.32 9.32 -18.12
CA PRO A 21 -2.62 8.67 -18.20
C PRO A 21 -2.70 7.70 -19.40
N GLY A 22 -3.15 6.47 -19.14
CA GLY A 22 -3.18 5.38 -20.14
C GLY A 22 -1.91 4.51 -20.17
N ASN A 23 -0.77 5.00 -19.65
CA ASN A 23 0.50 4.27 -19.56
C ASN A 23 1.06 4.27 -18.13
N ARG A 24 0.17 4.30 -17.13
CA ARG A 24 0.57 4.31 -15.72
C ARG A 24 1.02 2.93 -15.26
N THR A 25 2.15 2.90 -14.56
CA THR A 25 2.54 1.73 -13.76
C THR A 25 2.16 1.99 -12.30
N PHE A 26 1.46 1.05 -11.67
CA PHE A 26 1.05 1.12 -10.27
C PHE A 26 2.08 0.43 -9.39
N PHE A 27 2.38 1.03 -8.24
CA PHE A 27 3.33 0.51 -7.27
C PHE A 27 2.68 0.45 -5.90
N LEU A 28 2.85 -0.67 -5.21
CA LEU A 28 2.69 -0.76 -3.76
C LEU A 28 4.07 -0.59 -3.13
N GLN A 29 4.23 0.41 -2.28
CA GLN A 29 5.50 0.71 -1.61
C GLN A 29 5.34 0.63 -0.09
N GLY A 30 6.17 -0.20 0.53
CA GLY A 30 6.38 -0.22 1.97
C GLY A 30 7.69 0.50 2.32
N ILE A 31 7.70 1.22 3.43
CA ILE A 31 8.87 1.94 3.95
C ILE A 31 9.09 1.54 5.41
N GLN A 32 10.32 1.16 5.75
CA GLN A 32 10.76 0.82 7.10
C GLN A 32 12.04 1.60 7.41
N GLY A 33 11.92 2.72 8.13
CA GLY A 33 13.06 3.61 8.37
C GLY A 33 13.66 4.15 7.08
N LEU A 34 14.89 3.71 6.74
CA LEU A 34 15.58 4.08 5.51
C LEU A 34 15.37 3.06 4.37
N ASP A 35 14.83 1.88 4.68
CA ASP A 35 14.58 0.83 3.71
C ASP A 35 13.23 1.04 3.02
N SER A 36 13.21 0.86 1.70
CA SER A 36 11.99 0.91 0.91
C SER A 36 11.90 -0.31 0.02
N LEU A 37 10.71 -0.90 -0.04
CA LEU A 37 10.37 -1.98 -0.96
C LEU A 37 9.22 -1.51 -1.84
N ALA A 38 9.37 -1.64 -3.15
CA ALA A 38 8.28 -1.45 -4.09
C ALA A 38 8.01 -2.72 -4.89
N VAL A 39 6.74 -2.95 -5.21
CA VAL A 39 6.30 -3.99 -6.13
C VAL A 39 5.33 -3.38 -7.13
N ILE A 40 5.38 -3.83 -8.38
CA ILE A 40 4.39 -3.43 -9.38
C ILE A 40 3.12 -4.22 -9.12
N VAL A 41 1.98 -3.54 -9.09
CA VAL A 41 0.65 -4.14 -8.93
C VAL A 41 -0.23 -3.76 -10.11
N GLU A 42 -1.31 -4.50 -10.32
CA GLU A 42 -2.37 -4.10 -11.24
C GLU A 42 -3.32 -3.11 -10.57
N LYS A 43 -4.09 -2.36 -11.38
CA LYS A 43 -5.05 -1.38 -10.86
C LYS A 43 -6.13 -2.04 -10.02
N GLU A 44 -6.64 -3.17 -10.48
CA GLU A 44 -7.69 -3.96 -9.82
C GLU A 44 -7.20 -4.52 -8.48
N GLN A 45 -5.93 -4.94 -8.43
CA GLN A 45 -5.25 -5.36 -7.21
C GLN A 45 -5.18 -4.21 -6.19
N ALA A 46 -4.74 -3.02 -6.62
CA ALA A 46 -4.70 -1.84 -5.76
C ALA A 46 -6.08 -1.47 -5.19
N LEU A 47 -7.13 -1.53 -6.02
CA LEU A 47 -8.52 -1.29 -5.61
C LEU A 47 -8.99 -2.32 -4.58
N ALA A 48 -8.71 -3.60 -4.81
CA ALA A 48 -9.07 -4.67 -3.89
C ALA A 48 -8.37 -4.50 -2.53
N LEU A 49 -7.09 -4.13 -2.52
CA LEU A 49 -6.35 -3.87 -1.28
C LEU A 49 -6.96 -2.70 -0.50
N ALA A 50 -7.33 -1.60 -1.18
CA ALA A 50 -7.98 -0.46 -0.52
C ALA A 50 -9.30 -0.88 0.14
N ALA A 51 -10.15 -1.62 -0.58
CA ALA A 51 -11.42 -2.13 -0.04
C ALA A 51 -11.22 -3.07 1.17
N ALA A 52 -10.24 -3.97 1.09
CA ALA A 52 -9.94 -4.89 2.20
C ALA A 52 -9.41 -4.16 3.44
N VAL A 53 -8.63 -3.10 3.27
CA VAL A 53 -8.17 -2.25 4.39
C VAL A 53 -9.35 -1.49 5.00
N ASP A 54 -10.25 -0.92 4.19
CA ASP A 54 -11.44 -0.23 4.69
C ASP A 54 -12.36 -1.17 5.48
N GLU A 55 -12.57 -2.40 4.99
CA GLU A 55 -13.34 -3.43 5.68
C GLU A 55 -12.70 -3.81 7.02
N LEU A 56 -11.39 -4.09 7.03
CA LEU A 56 -10.65 -4.39 8.25
C LEU A 56 -10.75 -3.26 9.28
N LEU A 57 -10.62 -2.00 8.85
CA LEU A 57 -10.76 -0.86 9.74
C LEU A 57 -12.17 -0.77 10.33
N GLY A 58 -13.21 -0.98 9.52
CA GLY A 58 -14.60 -1.04 10.00
C GLY A 58 -14.82 -2.16 11.03
N GLU A 59 -14.29 -3.36 10.79
CA GLU A 59 -14.35 -4.46 11.75
C GLU A 59 -13.68 -4.12 13.07
N LEU A 60 -12.53 -3.43 13.02
CA LEU A 60 -11.81 -2.99 14.23
C LEU A 60 -12.62 -1.91 14.98
N GLU A 61 -13.26 -0.98 14.27
CA GLU A 61 -14.12 0.03 14.88
C GLU A 61 -15.28 -0.61 15.64
N GLU A 62 -15.99 -1.55 15.01
CA GLU A 62 -17.10 -2.26 15.63
C GLU A 62 -16.63 -3.12 16.82
N ARG A 63 -15.57 -3.91 16.62
CA ARG A 63 -15.08 -4.87 17.62
C ARG A 63 -14.57 -4.21 18.89
N PHE A 64 -13.97 -3.03 18.78
CA PHE A 64 -13.34 -2.33 19.89
C PHE A 64 -14.10 -1.06 20.31
N GLU A 65 -15.32 -0.87 19.81
CA GLU A 65 -16.17 0.32 20.08
C GLU A 65 -15.42 1.65 19.86
N LEU A 66 -14.58 1.68 18.81
CA LEU A 66 -13.79 2.87 18.50
C LEU A 66 -14.67 3.92 17.82
N PRO A 67 -14.40 5.22 18.02
CA PRO A 67 -15.04 6.24 17.19
C PRO A 67 -14.67 6.00 15.72
N PRO A 68 -15.57 6.32 14.77
CA PRO A 68 -15.27 6.15 13.36
C PRO A 68 -14.02 6.94 12.99
N THR A 69 -13.12 6.28 12.27
CA THR A 69 -11.86 6.86 11.80
C THR A 69 -12.20 8.07 10.95
N ARG A 70 -11.99 9.27 11.50
CA ARG A 70 -11.86 10.45 10.66
C ARG A 70 -10.44 10.43 10.16
N PRO A 71 -10.18 10.38 8.84
CA PRO A 71 -8.85 10.66 8.38
C PRO A 71 -8.50 12.04 8.95
N GLU A 72 -7.49 12.08 9.81
CA GLU A 72 -6.80 13.33 10.08
C GLU A 72 -6.38 13.93 8.73
N ARG A 73 -5.97 15.19 8.70
CA ARG A 73 -5.62 15.86 7.44
C ARG A 73 -4.34 15.24 6.85
N ILE A 74 -4.44 14.02 6.27
CA ILE A 74 -3.36 13.32 5.60
C ILE A 74 -2.92 14.25 4.49
N LEU A 75 -1.69 14.74 4.59
CA LEU A 75 -1.17 15.59 3.56
C LEU A 75 -0.90 14.68 2.35
N PRO A 76 -1.21 15.11 1.11
CA PRO A 76 -0.93 14.31 -0.08
C PRO A 76 0.51 13.78 -0.13
N ARG A 77 1.47 14.58 0.37
CA ARG A 77 2.88 14.24 0.52
C ARG A 77 3.13 12.99 1.37
N ASP A 78 2.31 12.74 2.37
CA ASP A 78 2.44 11.58 3.25
C ASP A 78 2.10 10.29 2.51
N LEU A 79 1.36 10.36 1.40
CA LEU A 79 1.01 9.22 0.55
C LEU A 79 1.83 9.15 -0.76
N GLU A 80 2.74 10.10 -1.00
CA GLU A 80 3.58 10.07 -2.20
C GLU A 80 4.60 8.92 -2.17
N LEU A 81 4.88 8.36 -3.35
CA LEU A 81 5.96 7.40 -3.52
C LEU A 81 7.30 8.05 -3.21
N GLN A 82 8.13 7.36 -2.44
CA GLN A 82 9.51 7.75 -2.22
C GLN A 82 10.34 7.41 -3.46
N MET A 83 11.03 8.42 -3.99
CA MET A 83 11.89 8.30 -5.17
C MET A 83 13.35 8.01 -4.78
N PRO A 84 14.09 7.23 -5.59
CA PRO A 84 13.63 6.50 -6.76
C PRO A 84 12.77 5.27 -6.39
N VAL A 85 11.80 4.93 -7.23
CA VAL A 85 10.96 3.73 -7.05
C VAL A 85 11.63 2.54 -7.74
N GLU A 86 12.24 1.67 -6.95
CA GLU A 86 12.88 0.45 -7.44
C GLU A 86 12.01 -0.77 -7.15
N ALA A 87 11.22 -1.17 -8.15
CA ALA A 87 10.35 -2.34 -8.02
C ALA A 87 11.15 -3.65 -8.05
N ARG A 88 10.91 -4.52 -7.08
CA ARG A 88 11.55 -5.84 -7.01
C ARG A 88 10.93 -6.85 -7.99
N PHE A 89 9.61 -6.81 -8.15
CA PHE A 89 8.87 -7.71 -9.04
C PHE A 89 7.47 -7.15 -9.34
N ARG A 90 6.74 -7.83 -10.23
CA ARG A 90 5.31 -7.62 -10.48
C ARG A 90 4.49 -8.67 -9.74
N ALA A 91 3.56 -8.24 -8.92
CA ALA A 91 2.66 -9.11 -8.19
C ALA A 91 1.68 -9.81 -9.14
N ALA A 92 1.73 -11.14 -9.20
CA ALA A 92 0.77 -11.92 -9.98
C ALA A 92 -0.58 -12.06 -9.25
N GLN A 93 -0.52 -12.29 -7.94
CA GLN A 93 -1.69 -12.47 -7.08
C GLN A 93 -1.40 -11.83 -5.73
N MET A 94 -2.44 -11.34 -5.06
CA MET A 94 -2.39 -10.85 -3.68
C MET A 94 -3.40 -11.61 -2.84
N GLY A 95 -2.97 -12.12 -1.69
CA GLY A 95 -3.86 -12.60 -0.63
C GLY A 95 -4.25 -11.42 0.24
N LEU A 96 -5.54 -11.14 0.37
CA LEU A 96 -6.09 -10.02 1.10
C LEU A 96 -7.02 -10.59 2.18
N GLY A 97 -6.44 -11.11 3.26
CA GLY A 97 -7.17 -11.87 4.28
C GLY A 97 -7.38 -13.33 3.90
#